data_AF-A0A920BSL9-F1
#
_entry.id   AF-A0A920BSL9-F1
#
_cell.length_a   1.000
_cell.length_b   1.000
_cell.length_c   1.000
_cell.angle_alpha   90.00
_cell.angle_beta   90.00
_cell.angle_gamma   90.00
#
_symmetry.space_group_name_H-M   'P 1'
#
loop_
_entity.id
_entity.type
_entity.pdbx_description
1 polymer ?
#
loop_
_entity_poly.entity_id
_entity_poly.type
_entity_poly.pdbx_seq_one_letter_code
_entity_poly.pdbx_strand_id
1 'polypeptide(L)'
;MEQDFRKKTFRGAKIEDIISELEKLSSLCDEKSRNSEELTRQRFYEGMAIAYTTVAVKMKNDFDYIEPKLIDELYNALEKTSMPNSSSDLSHIDNCSFCGRSKQEVGELALGPGVSICKECLEFGSEVINSPSVDG
;
A
#
# COMPACT_ATOMS: atom_id res chain seq x y z
N MET A 1 16.40 -38.99 11.87
CA MET A 1 15.29 -38.52 11.02
C MET A 1 14.07 -38.05 11.84
N GLU A 2 13.75 -38.71 12.96
CA GLU A 2 12.56 -38.41 13.79
C GLU A 2 12.65 -37.14 14.66
N GLN A 3 13.83 -36.77 15.16
CA GLN A 3 14.02 -35.56 15.98
C GLN A 3 13.84 -34.25 15.19
N ASP A 4 14.30 -34.19 13.94
CA ASP A 4 14.16 -33.00 13.10
C ASP A 4 12.72 -32.78 12.66
N PHE A 5 11.97 -33.86 12.40
CA PHE A 5 10.54 -33.78 12.14
C PHE A 5 9.80 -33.20 13.35
N ARG A 6 10.02 -33.75 14.56
CA ARG A 6 9.42 -33.21 15.80
C ARG A 6 9.77 -31.74 16.05
N LYS A 7 11.01 -31.31 15.78
CA LYS A 7 11.42 -29.90 15.93
C LYS A 7 10.72 -28.99 14.92
N LYS A 8 10.56 -29.42 13.66
CA LYS A 8 9.84 -28.66 12.63
C LYS A 8 8.34 -28.58 12.94
N THR A 9 7.71 -29.67 13.36
CA THR A 9 6.31 -29.70 13.78
C THR A 9 6.07 -28.82 15.01
N PHE A 10 6.96 -28.84 16.00
CA PHE A 10 6.85 -28.00 17.20
C PHE A 10 7.04 -26.50 16.89
N ARG A 11 7.96 -26.17 15.98
CA ARG A 11 8.12 -24.79 15.48
C ARG A 11 6.88 -24.33 14.71
N GLY A 12 6.29 -25.19 13.89
CA GLY A 12 5.03 -24.91 13.19
C GLY A 12 3.87 -24.65 14.16
N ALA A 13 3.67 -25.51 15.16
CA ALA A 13 2.63 -25.33 16.16
C ALA A 13 2.78 -24.00 16.92
N LYS A 14 4.01 -23.60 17.28
CA LYS A 14 4.27 -22.33 17.95
C LYS A 14 3.99 -21.11 17.05
N ILE A 15 4.19 -21.23 15.74
CA ILE A 15 3.86 -20.17 14.77
C ILE A 15 2.34 -20.04 14.64
N GLU A 16 1.62 -21.16 14.55
CA GLU A 16 0.14 -21.19 14.51
C GLU A 16 -0.49 -20.60 15.78
N ASP A 17 0.08 -20.87 16.95
CA ASP A 17 -0.38 -20.28 18.21
C ASP A 17 -0.25 -18.75 18.19
N ILE A 18 0.88 -18.23 17.68
CA ILE A 18 1.11 -16.78 17.56
C ILE A 18 0.16 -16.16 16.54
N ILE A 19 -0.06 -16.81 15.39
CA ILE A 19 -1.05 -16.36 14.39
C ILE A 19 -2.44 -16.27 15.01
N SER A 20 -2.85 -17.31 15.74
CA SER A 20 -4.15 -17.35 16.42
C SER A 20 -4.29 -16.25 17.49
N GLU A 21 -3.19 -15.90 18.16
CA GLU A 21 -3.18 -14.80 19.13
C GLU A 21 -3.32 -13.43 18.45
N LEU A 22 -2.59 -13.20 17.35
CA LEU A 22 -2.69 -11.98 16.55
C LEU A 22 -4.11 -11.76 16.00
N GLU A 23 -4.77 -12.82 15.54
CA GLU A 23 -6.16 -12.74 15.07
C GLU A 23 -7.14 -12.35 16.19
N LYS A 24 -6.95 -12.90 17.40
CA LYS A 24 -7.76 -12.50 18.57
C LYS A 24 -7.54 -11.03 18.93
N LEU A 25 -6.29 -10.56 18.89
CA LEU A 25 -5.97 -9.16 19.15
C LEU A 25 -6.58 -8.23 18.10
N SER A 26 -6.58 -8.62 16.83
CA SER A 26 -7.26 -7.87 15.76
C SER A 26 -8.76 -7.76 16.03
N SER A 27 -9.42 -8.89 16.32
CA SER A 27 -10.87 -8.91 16.60
C SER A 27 -11.24 -8.04 17.81
N LEU A 28 -10.41 -8.06 18.86
CA LEU A 28 -10.58 -7.20 20.03
C LEU A 28 -10.44 -5.71 19.66
N CYS A 29 -9.52 -5.36 18.76
CA CYS A 29 -9.37 -4.00 18.28
C CYS A 29 -10.59 -3.55 17.46
N ASP A 30 -11.14 -4.42 16.61
CA ASP A 30 -12.36 -4.11 15.85
C ASP A 30 -13.58 -3.88 16.76
N GLU A 31 -13.72 -4.66 17.84
CA GLU A 31 -14.76 -4.44 18.85
C GLU A 31 -14.57 -3.11 19.57
N LYS A 32 -13.33 -2.82 20.03
CA LYS A 32 -13.01 -1.57 20.72
C LYS A 32 -13.15 -0.33 19.84
N SER A 33 -12.85 -0.45 18.54
CA SER A 33 -13.09 0.61 17.56
C SER A 33 -14.59 0.93 17.46
N ARG A 34 -15.43 -0.09 17.24
CA ARG A 34 -16.89 0.06 17.13
C ARG A 34 -17.56 0.64 18.38
N ASN A 35 -17.00 0.34 19.56
CA ASN A 35 -17.53 0.81 20.84
C ASN A 35 -16.91 2.14 21.32
N SER A 36 -16.06 2.79 20.53
CA SER A 36 -15.39 4.03 20.93
C SER A 36 -16.16 5.28 20.49
N GLU A 37 -16.54 6.12 21.47
CA GLU A 37 -17.15 7.43 21.19
C GLU A 37 -16.12 8.52 20.80
N GLU A 38 -14.83 8.29 21.08
CA GLU A 38 -13.75 9.21 20.75
C GLU A 38 -13.06 8.81 19.45
N LEU A 39 -13.01 9.74 18.48
CA LEU A 39 -12.45 9.52 17.14
C LEU A 39 -10.97 9.12 17.16
N THR A 40 -10.16 9.74 18.01
CA THR A 40 -8.72 9.43 18.14
C THR A 40 -8.53 7.99 18.60
N ARG A 41 -9.32 7.56 19.59
CA ARG A 41 -9.28 6.21 20.16
C ARG A 41 -9.83 5.18 19.18
N GLN A 42 -10.85 5.52 18.40
CA GLN A 42 -11.36 4.68 17.31
C GLN A 42 -10.26 4.43 16.27
N ARG A 43 -9.63 5.48 15.75
CA ARG A 43 -8.54 5.39 14.75
C ARG A 43 -7.34 4.60 15.25
N PHE A 44 -7.01 4.74 16.54
CA PHE A 44 -5.95 3.95 17.15
C PHE A 44 -6.26 2.45 17.06
N TYR A 45 -7.46 2.02 17.44
CA TYR A 45 -7.85 0.61 17.36
C TYR A 45 -7.95 0.10 15.92
N GLU A 46 -8.43 0.91 14.98
CA GLU A 46 -8.40 0.57 13.54
C GLU A 46 -6.97 0.31 13.05
N GLY A 47 -6.02 1.19 13.39
CA GLY A 47 -4.61 1.01 13.04
C GLY A 47 -3.99 -0.24 13.65
N MET A 48 -4.32 -0.54 14.92
CA MET A 48 -3.86 -1.75 15.60
C MET A 48 -4.45 -3.03 14.99
N ALA A 49 -5.73 -3.04 14.62
CA ALA A 49 -6.37 -4.18 13.95
C ALA A 49 -5.69 -4.50 12.62
N ILE A 50 -5.41 -3.46 11.82
CA ILE A 50 -4.66 -3.59 10.56
C ILE A 50 -3.27 -4.18 10.82
N ALA A 51 -2.53 -3.64 11.80
CA ALA A 51 -1.18 -4.13 12.11
C ALA A 51 -1.16 -5.61 12.52
N TYR A 52 -2.05 -6.03 13.43
CA TYR A 52 -2.15 -7.43 13.84
C TYR A 52 -2.53 -8.35 12.69
N THR A 53 -3.48 -7.94 11.86
CA THR A 53 -3.88 -8.68 10.65
C THR A 53 -2.70 -8.81 9.69
N THR A 54 -1.98 -7.72 9.39
CA THR A 54 -0.82 -7.76 8.48
C THR A 54 0.26 -8.72 8.98
N VAL A 55 0.58 -8.70 10.27
CA VAL A 55 1.57 -9.62 10.84
C VAL A 55 1.07 -11.06 10.78
N ALA A 56 -0.20 -11.33 11.11
CA ALA A 56 -0.79 -12.66 11.03
C ALA A 56 -0.76 -13.22 9.60
N VAL A 57 -1.18 -12.43 8.60
CA VAL A 57 -1.18 -12.83 7.18
C VAL A 57 0.24 -13.05 6.67
N LYS A 58 1.20 -12.20 7.06
CA LYS A 58 2.62 -12.42 6.76
C LYS A 58 3.13 -13.74 7.33
N MET A 59 2.78 -14.06 8.58
CA MET A 59 3.18 -15.31 9.23
C MET A 59 2.48 -16.56 8.67
N LYS A 60 1.26 -16.41 8.09
CA LYS A 60 0.54 -17.46 7.37
C LYS A 60 1.14 -17.86 6.02
N ASN A 61 2.25 -17.23 5.60
CA ASN A 61 2.86 -17.31 4.27
C ASN A 61 2.08 -16.66 3.12
N ASP A 62 0.93 -16.00 3.34
CA ASP A 62 0.17 -15.35 2.26
C ASP A 62 0.93 -14.18 1.59
N PHE A 63 2.00 -13.69 2.22
CA PHE A 63 2.94 -12.69 1.67
C PHE A 63 4.39 -13.19 1.56
N ASP A 64 4.69 -14.47 1.80
CA ASP A 64 6.09 -14.87 2.03
C ASP A 64 6.95 -14.96 0.77
N TYR A 65 6.37 -15.02 -0.43
CA TYR A 65 7.14 -14.87 -1.67
C TYR A 65 6.21 -14.59 -2.84
N ILE A 66 5.99 -13.32 -3.18
CA ILE A 66 5.53 -13.00 -4.54
C ILE A 66 6.78 -13.15 -5.41
N GLU A 67 6.83 -14.23 -6.19
CA GLU A 67 7.96 -14.47 -7.09
C GLU A 67 8.10 -13.24 -8.01
N PRO A 68 9.30 -12.64 -8.17
CA PRO A 68 9.46 -11.44 -8.99
C PRO A 68 8.92 -11.62 -10.42
N LYS A 69 9.00 -12.86 -10.94
CA LYS A 69 8.42 -13.24 -12.23
C LYS A 69 6.90 -13.14 -12.26
N LEU A 70 6.22 -13.45 -11.15
CA LEU A 70 4.77 -13.29 -11.04
C LEU A 70 4.40 -11.80 -11.02
N ILE A 71 5.22 -10.95 -10.39
CA ILE A 71 5.06 -9.49 -10.46
C ILE A 71 5.18 -9.02 -11.91
N ASP A 72 6.23 -9.46 -12.61
CA ASP A 72 6.45 -9.15 -14.03
C ASP A 72 5.29 -9.65 -14.91
N GLU A 73 4.80 -10.86 -14.68
CA GLU A 73 3.66 -11.43 -15.40
C GLU A 73 2.36 -10.66 -15.13
N LEU A 74 2.15 -10.19 -13.90
CA LEU A 74 1.01 -9.33 -13.56
C LEU A 74 1.10 -7.97 -14.26
N TYR A 75 2.27 -7.33 -14.30
CA TYR A 75 2.47 -6.09 -15.07
C TYR A 75 2.24 -6.31 -16.57
N ASN A 76 2.79 -7.38 -17.14
CA ASN A 76 2.56 -7.74 -18.55
C ASN A 76 1.10 -8.07 -18.84
N ALA A 77 0.40 -8.71 -17.90
CA ALA A 77 -1.03 -8.98 -18.02
C ALA A 77 -1.83 -7.69 -17.98
N LEU A 78 -1.52 -6.77 -17.06
CA LEU A 78 -2.14 -5.44 -17.00
C LEU A 78 -1.93 -4.64 -18.28
N GLU A 79 -0.72 -4.64 -18.87
CA GLU A 79 -0.45 -3.99 -20.16
C GLU A 79 -1.28 -4.59 -21.32
N LYS A 80 -1.57 -5.89 -21.26
CA LYS A 80 -2.32 -6.62 -22.29
C LYS A 80 -3.84 -6.50 -22.11
N THR A 81 -4.34 -6.44 -20.88
CA THR A 81 -5.76 -6.19 -20.58
C THR A 81 -6.10 -4.71 -20.56
N SER A 82 -5.11 -3.81 -20.41
CA SER A 82 -5.22 -2.41 -20.81
C SER A 82 -5.24 -2.31 -22.33
N MET A 83 -6.30 -2.82 -22.97
CA MET A 83 -6.64 -2.28 -24.28
C MET A 83 -7.07 -0.82 -24.10
N PRO A 84 -6.62 0.09 -24.98
CA PRO A 84 -6.95 1.50 -24.92
C PRO A 84 -8.37 1.71 -25.48
N ASN A 85 -9.40 1.26 -24.77
CA ASN A 85 -10.77 1.62 -25.10
C ASN A 85 -11.17 2.89 -24.34
N SER A 86 -10.66 4.00 -24.87
CA SER A 86 -11.37 5.26 -25.13
C SER A 86 -12.53 5.63 -24.20
N SER A 87 -12.26 6.54 -23.25
CA SER A 87 -13.05 7.80 -23.06
C SER A 87 -12.70 8.60 -21.78
N SER A 88 -11.48 8.54 -21.24
CA SER A 88 -11.05 9.48 -20.17
C SER A 88 -9.61 10.00 -20.27
N ASP A 89 -8.85 9.59 -21.29
CA ASP A 89 -7.39 9.70 -21.32
C ASP A 89 -6.82 11.03 -21.86
N LEU A 90 -7.67 11.93 -22.37
CA LEU A 90 -7.22 13.29 -22.76
C LEU A 90 -7.08 14.23 -21.56
N SER A 91 -7.76 13.93 -20.45
CA SER A 91 -7.78 14.83 -19.27
C SER A 91 -6.40 14.98 -18.61
N HIS A 92 -5.58 13.92 -18.64
CA HIS A 92 -4.23 13.96 -18.10
C HIS A 92 -3.24 14.68 -19.01
N ILE A 93 -3.53 14.84 -20.31
CA ILE A 93 -2.67 15.55 -21.27
C ILE A 93 -2.86 17.08 -21.15
N ASP A 94 -4.07 17.51 -20.79
CA ASP A 94 -4.44 18.92 -20.80
C ASP A 94 -4.38 19.58 -19.42
N ASN A 95 -4.28 18.82 -18.32
CA ASN A 95 -4.22 19.37 -16.97
C ASN A 95 -3.10 18.74 -16.15
N CYS A 96 -2.37 19.57 -15.39
CA CYS A 96 -1.41 19.09 -14.40
C CYS A 96 -2.14 18.26 -13.34
N SER A 97 -1.69 17.01 -13.13
CA SER A 97 -2.29 16.07 -12.18
C SER A 97 -2.08 16.46 -10.70
N PHE A 98 -1.24 17.46 -10.42
CA PHE A 98 -0.88 17.90 -9.07
C PHE A 98 -1.61 19.17 -8.66
N CYS A 99 -1.55 20.24 -9.48
CA CYS A 99 -2.23 21.50 -9.19
C CYS A 99 -3.61 21.62 -9.85
N GLY A 100 -3.99 20.69 -10.75
CA GLY A 100 -5.26 20.67 -11.46
C GLY A 100 -5.42 21.71 -12.57
N ARG A 101 -4.49 22.66 -12.68
CA ARG A 101 -4.50 23.73 -13.71
C ARG A 101 -4.27 23.16 -15.10
N SER A 102 -4.88 23.80 -16.08
CA SER A 102 -4.77 23.45 -17.49
C SER A 102 -3.42 23.82 -18.10
N LYS A 103 -3.05 23.17 -19.20
CA LYS A 103 -1.84 23.44 -20.01
C LYS A 103 -1.78 24.89 -20.47
N GLN A 104 -2.93 25.52 -20.72
CA GLN A 104 -3.02 26.94 -21.06
C GLN A 104 -2.59 27.85 -19.89
N GLU A 105 -2.85 27.44 -18.65
CA GLU A 105 -2.51 28.20 -17.44
C GLU A 105 -1.06 28.00 -17.00
N VAL A 106 -0.52 26.78 -17.12
CA VAL A 106 0.81 26.41 -16.60
C VAL A 106 1.90 26.24 -17.66
N GLY A 107 1.52 26.33 -18.94
CA GLY A 107 2.42 26.11 -20.05
C GLY A 107 2.72 24.64 -20.29
N GLU A 108 3.99 24.29 -20.47
CA GLU A 108 4.40 22.93 -20.81
C GLU A 108 4.16 21.94 -19.65
N LEU A 109 3.72 20.74 -20.02
CA LEU A 109 3.49 19.62 -19.12
C LEU A 109 4.43 18.47 -19.51
N ALA A 110 5.14 17.94 -18.53
CA ALA A 110 5.88 16.68 -18.69
C ALA A 110 4.89 15.51 -18.51
N LEU A 111 4.91 14.55 -19.44
CA LEU A 111 4.00 13.40 -19.46
C LEU A 111 4.67 12.15 -18.89
N GLY A 112 3.97 11.45 -18.00
CA GLY A 112 4.30 10.11 -17.52
C GLY A 112 3.16 9.12 -17.80
N PRO A 113 3.32 7.82 -17.49
CA PRO A 113 2.25 6.84 -17.65
C PRO A 113 1.00 7.24 -16.83
N GLY A 114 -0.04 7.72 -17.51
CA GLY A 114 -1.32 8.14 -16.90
C GLY A 114 -1.29 9.45 -16.10
N VAL A 115 -0.22 10.24 -16.15
CA VAL A 115 -0.08 11.49 -15.37
C VAL A 115 0.62 12.59 -16.16
N SER A 116 0.40 13.84 -15.75
CA SER A 116 1.21 14.97 -16.22
C SER A 116 1.53 15.94 -15.09
N ILE A 117 2.68 16.61 -15.20
CA ILE A 117 3.17 17.54 -14.19
C ILE A 117 3.69 18.82 -14.85
N CYS A 118 3.30 19.98 -14.29
CA CYS A 118 3.84 21.27 -14.70
C CYS A 118 5.17 21.58 -14.01
N LYS A 119 5.92 22.52 -14.58
CA LYS A 119 7.23 22.93 -14.06
C LYS A 119 7.18 23.39 -12.60
N GLU A 120 6.20 24.23 -12.22
CA GLU A 120 6.06 24.73 -10.84
C GLU A 120 5.89 23.58 -9.83
N CYS A 121 5.05 22.59 -10.14
CA CYS A 121 4.85 21.44 -9.27
C CYS A 121 6.09 20.55 -9.19
N LEU A 122 6.85 20.42 -10.29
CA LEU A 122 8.09 19.67 -10.33
C LEU A 122 9.17 20.32 -9.47
N GLU A 123 9.32 21.65 -9.56
CA GLU A 123 10.25 22.43 -8.75
C GLU A 123 9.91 22.34 -7.26
N PHE A 124 8.63 22.55 -6.91
CA PHE A 124 8.15 22.38 -5.53
C PHE A 124 8.42 20.96 -4.99
N GLY A 125 8.12 19.93 -5.78
CA GLY A 125 8.40 18.55 -5.39
C GLY A 125 9.90 18.31 -5.13
N SER A 126 10.76 18.91 -5.95
CA SER A 126 12.22 18.84 -5.76
C SER A 126 12.66 19.53 -4.47
N GLU A 127 12.09 20.69 -4.15
CA GLU A 127 12.38 21.40 -2.89
C GLU A 127 11.96 20.59 -1.67
N VAL A 128 10.76 19.98 -1.70
CA VAL A 128 10.27 19.12 -0.61
C VAL A 128 11.20 17.93 -0.39
N ILE A 129 11.58 17.23 -1.46
CA ILE A 129 12.47 16.06 -1.39
C ILE A 129 13.87 16.43 -0.86
N ASN A 130 14.36 17.61 -1.22
CA ASN A 130 15.69 18.07 -0.82
C ASN A 130 15.69 18.85 0.52
N SER A 131 14.52 19.12 1.10
CA SER A 131 14.43 19.79 2.39
C SER A 131 14.89 18.84 3.51
N PRO A 132 15.77 19.26 4.42
CA PRO A 132 16.12 18.45 5.58
C PRO A 132 14.86 18.28 6.43
N SER A 133 14.50 17.04 6.74
CA SER A 133 13.34 16.76 7.58
C SER A 133 13.49 17.51 8.90
N VAL A 134 12.62 18.50 9.11
CA VAL A 134 12.42 19.09 10.43
C VAL A 134 11.55 18.11 11.19
N ASP A 135 12.15 16.97 11.55
CA ASP A 135 11.59 16.06 12.53
C ASP A 135 11.74 16.76 13.89
N GLY A 136 10.66 17.43 14.31
CA GLY A 136 10.44 17.89 15.67
C GLY A 136 9.83 16.81 16.53
#